data_AF-A0A2V9DUT4-F1
#
_entry.id   AF-A0A2V9DUT4-F1
#
_cell.length_a   1.000
_cell.length_b   1.000
_cell.length_c   1.000
_cell.angle_alpha   90.00
_cell.angle_beta   90.00
_cell.angle_gamma   90.00
#
_symmetry.space_group_name_H-M   'P 1'
#
loop_
_entity.id
_entity.type
_entity.pdbx_description
1 polymer ?
#
loop_
_entity_poly.entity_id
_entity_poly.type
_entity_poly.pdbx_seq_one_letter_code
_entity_poly.pdbx_strand_id
1 'polypeptide(L)'
;MPSQKALIESLVDFSFGEFVTLRIIKLLYALHLLVGLIVAIGLVLSGFRESTAQGLLLLILCAVGLIFWTLYVRVLLEVLIAIFRVAESVSRIANPSGQS
;
A
#
# COMPACT_ATOMS: atom_id res chain seq x y z
N MET A 1 -14.09 15.72 -14.99
CA MET A 1 -13.44 14.39 -14.92
C MET A 1 -11.96 14.64 -14.65
N PRO A 2 -11.43 14.37 -13.45
CA PRO A 2 -10.00 14.55 -13.21
C PRO A 2 -9.27 13.59 -14.16
N SER A 3 -8.38 14.12 -15.00
CA SER A 3 -7.74 13.35 -16.04
C SER A 3 -6.84 12.29 -15.39
N GLN A 4 -6.87 11.07 -15.92
CA GLN A 4 -5.97 9.98 -15.50
C GLN A 4 -4.49 10.40 -15.53
N LYS A 5 -4.16 11.41 -16.36
CA LYS A 5 -2.84 12.07 -16.40
C LYS A 5 -2.49 12.75 -15.07
N ALA A 6 -3.41 13.51 -14.46
CA ALA A 6 -3.14 14.17 -13.18
C ALA A 6 -2.85 13.18 -12.04
N LEU A 7 -3.45 11.98 -12.06
CA LEU A 7 -3.16 10.94 -11.08
C LEU A 7 -1.78 10.31 -11.31
N ILE A 8 -1.41 10.04 -12.56
CA ILE A 8 -0.10 9.46 -12.89
C ILE A 8 1.02 10.50 -12.65
N GLU A 9 0.77 11.76 -13.00
CA GLU A 9 1.71 12.87 -12.81
C GLU A 9 1.94 13.14 -11.31
N SER A 10 0.89 13.08 -10.48
CA SER A 10 1.02 13.12 -9.01
C SER A 10 1.67 11.87 -8.40
N LEU A 11 1.68 10.72 -9.09
CA LEU A 11 2.37 9.50 -8.63
C LEU A 11 3.86 9.49 -9.00
N VAL A 12 4.23 10.20 -10.06
CA VAL A 12 5.62 10.35 -10.53
C VAL A 12 6.23 11.66 -10.01
N ASP A 13 5.44 12.55 -9.41
CA ASP A 13 5.93 13.70 -8.67
C ASP A 13 6.55 13.26 -7.35
N PHE A 14 7.86 12.97 -7.39
CA PHE A 14 8.68 12.70 -6.21
C PHE A 14 8.94 13.96 -5.36
N SER A 15 8.38 15.11 -5.74
CA SER A 15 8.29 16.29 -4.88
C SER A 15 7.24 16.03 -3.80
N PHE A 16 7.66 15.36 -2.71
CA PHE A 16 6.85 15.20 -1.48
C PHE A 16 6.69 16.53 -0.72
N GLY A 17 6.32 17.60 -1.43
CA GLY A 17 6.03 18.91 -0.87
C GLY A 17 4.66 18.90 -0.20
N GLU A 18 4.66 18.64 1.10
CA GLU A 18 3.61 18.89 2.10
C GLU A 18 2.14 18.45 1.77
N PHE A 19 1.56 17.65 2.68
CA PHE A 19 0.11 17.34 2.81
C PHE A 19 -0.56 16.25 1.97
N VAL A 20 0.08 15.65 0.94
CA VAL A 20 -0.55 14.53 0.17
C VAL A 20 -0.37 13.15 0.85
N THR A 21 0.32 13.12 1.99
CA THR A 21 0.81 11.91 2.66
C THR A 21 -0.27 10.88 3.01
N LEU A 22 -1.38 11.31 3.62
CA LEU A 22 -2.46 10.40 4.04
C LEU A 22 -3.28 9.84 2.86
N ARG A 23 -3.36 10.58 1.75
CA ARG A 23 -4.09 10.17 0.55
C ARG A 23 -3.31 9.10 -0.22
N ILE A 24 -2.00 9.25 -0.31
CA ILE A 24 -1.10 8.28 -0.96
C ILE A 24 -1.06 6.96 -0.18
N ILE A 25 -1.10 6.99 1.15
CA ILE A 25 -1.08 5.77 1.98
C ILE A 25 -2.28 4.85 1.69
N LYS A 26 -3.49 5.41 1.55
CA LYS A 26 -4.68 4.62 1.19
C LYS A 26 -4.56 4.01 -0.21
N LEU A 27 -3.98 4.74 -1.15
CA LEU A 27 -3.74 4.26 -2.50
C LEU A 27 -2.68 3.15 -2.53
N LEU A 28 -1.58 3.32 -1.80
CA LEU A 28 -0.54 2.30 -1.65
C LEU A 28 -1.09 1.01 -1.04
N TYR A 29 -1.95 1.12 -0.02
CA TYR A 29 -2.62 -0.05 0.56
C TYR A 29 -3.45 -0.82 -0.47
N ALA A 30 -4.31 -0.10 -1.19
CA ALA A 30 -5.18 -0.70 -2.20
C ALA A 30 -4.34 -1.36 -3.32
N LEU A 31 -3.25 -0.72 -3.73
CA LEU A 31 -2.33 -1.26 -4.73
C LEU A 31 -1.65 -2.54 -4.25
N HIS A 32 -1.15 -2.57 -3.01
CA HIS A 32 -0.49 -3.77 -2.43
C HIS A 32 -1.46 -4.94 -2.28
N LEU A 33 -2.71 -4.68 -1.90
CA LEU A 33 -3.76 -5.71 -1.87
C LEU A 33 -4.08 -6.24 -3.27
N LEU A 34 -4.23 -5.35 -4.24
CA LEU A 34 -4.51 -5.72 -5.62
C LEU A 34 -3.38 -6.56 -6.22
N VAL A 35 -2.13 -6.13 -6.05
CA VAL A 35 -0.95 -6.86 -6.52
C VAL A 35 -0.85 -8.22 -5.81
N GLY A 36 -1.02 -8.26 -4.49
CA GLY A 36 -1.01 -9.51 -3.74
C GLY A 36 -2.05 -10.51 -4.24
N LEU A 37 -3.28 -10.04 -4.51
CA LEU A 37 -4.36 -10.87 -5.04
C LEU A 37 -4.05 -11.40 -6.45
N ILE A 38 -3.54 -10.54 -7.34
CA ILE A 38 -3.17 -10.93 -8.71
C ILE A 38 -2.07 -12.00 -8.68
N VAL A 39 -1.03 -11.79 -7.87
CA VAL A 39 0.08 -12.74 -7.71
C VAL A 39 -0.43 -14.07 -7.16
N ALA A 40 -1.26 -14.05 -6.11
CA ALA A 40 -1.85 -15.26 -5.53
C ALA A 40 -2.64 -16.06 -6.57
N ILE A 41 -3.53 -15.40 -7.34
CA ILE A 41 -4.30 -16.05 -8.39
C ILE A 41 -3.36 -16.64 -9.46
N GLY A 42 -2.36 -15.87 -9.91
CA GLY A 42 -1.39 -16.34 -10.90
C GLY A 42 -0.63 -17.59 -10.44
N LEU A 43 -0.18 -17.62 -9.19
CA LEU A 43 0.51 -18.78 -8.60
C LEU A 43 -0.39 -20.00 -8.51
N VAL A 44 -1.64 -19.82 -8.05
CA VAL A 44 -2.61 -20.92 -7.97
C VAL A 44 -2.91 -21.51 -9.34
N LEU A 45 -3.17 -20.65 -10.34
CA LEU A 45 -3.40 -21.08 -11.71
C LEU A 45 -2.18 -21.80 -12.30
N SER A 46 -0.97 -21.33 -12.02
CA SER A 46 0.26 -22.02 -12.42
C SER A 46 0.39 -23.39 -11.75
N GLY A 47 0.02 -23.50 -10.47
CA GLY A 47 0.02 -24.78 -9.75
C GLY A 47 -0.91 -25.82 -10.37
N PHE A 48 -2.12 -25.41 -10.74
CA PHE A 48 -3.09 -26.30 -11.39
C PHE A 48 -2.67 -26.75 -12.79
N ARG A 49 -1.79 -25.99 -13.48
CA ARG A 49 -1.22 -26.40 -14.76
C ARG A 49 -0.21 -27.53 -14.62
N GLU A 50 0.54 -27.56 -13.51
CA GLU A 50 1.52 -28.61 -13.22
C GLU A 50 0.83 -29.89 -12.72
N SER A 51 -0.01 -29.78 -11.69
CA SER A 51 -0.83 -30.89 -11.21
C SER A 51 -1.96 -30.43 -10.29
N THR A 52 -3.02 -31.22 -10.17
CA THR A 52 -4.14 -30.95 -9.25
C THR A 52 -3.67 -30.85 -7.79
N ALA A 53 -2.76 -31.73 -7.37
CA ALA A 53 -2.23 -31.72 -6.01
C ALA A 53 -1.43 -30.44 -5.72
N GLN A 54 -0.60 -29.99 -6.67
CA GLN A 54 0.19 -28.78 -6.54
C GLN A 54 -0.68 -27.51 -6.58
N GLY A 55 -1.70 -27.49 -7.44
CA GLY A 55 -2.71 -26.42 -7.44
C GLY A 55 -3.44 -26.29 -6.10
N LEU A 56 -3.85 -27.40 -5.50
CA LEU A 56 -4.52 -27.39 -4.19
C LEU A 56 -3.59 -26.95 -3.05
N LEU A 57 -2.33 -27.40 -3.08
CA LEU A 57 -1.32 -26.96 -2.11
C LEU A 57 -1.09 -25.44 -2.21
N LEU A 58 -0.87 -24.93 -3.42
CA LEU A 58 -0.68 -23.50 -3.65
C LEU A 58 -1.93 -22.68 -3.33
N LEU A 59 -3.14 -23.21 -3.52
CA LEU A 59 -4.38 -22.55 -3.12
C LEU A 59 -4.39 -22.29 -1.60
N ILE A 60 -4.08 -23.31 -0.80
CA ILE A 60 -4.03 -23.18 0.66
C ILE A 60 -2.90 -22.22 1.07
N LEU A 61 -1.70 -22.40 0.52
CA LEU A 61 -0.55 -21.56 0.83
C LEU A 61 -0.75 -20.10 0.43
N CYS A 62 -1.34 -19.82 -0.73
CA CYS A 62 -1.64 -18.46 -1.15
C CYS A 62 -2.76 -17.83 -0.32
N ALA A 63 -3.78 -18.60 0.08
CA ALA A 63 -4.84 -18.11 0.95
C ALA A 63 -4.29 -17.68 2.31
N VAL A 64 -3.47 -18.53 2.95
CA VAL A 64 -2.80 -18.19 4.21
C VAL A 64 -1.78 -17.06 4.00
N GLY A 65 -1.02 -17.12 2.91
CA GLY A 65 -0.04 -16.11 2.54
C GLY A 65 -0.65 -14.72 2.35
N LEU A 66 -1.83 -14.62 1.74
CA LEU A 66 -2.56 -13.35 1.58
C LEU A 66 -2.96 -12.71 2.92
N ILE A 67 -3.30 -13.52 3.93
CA ILE A 67 -3.60 -13.03 5.27
C ILE A 67 -2.33 -12.41 5.88
N PHE A 68 -1.22 -13.14 5.87
CA PHE A 68 0.06 -12.63 6.38
C PHE A 68 0.56 -11.41 5.60
N TRP A 69 0.42 -11.41 4.27
CA TRP A 69 0.74 -10.27 3.40
C TRP A 69 -0.07 -9.04 3.80
N THR A 70 -1.37 -9.19 3.98
CA THR A 70 -2.25 -8.08 4.37
C THR A 70 -1.91 -7.54 5.76
N LEU A 71 -1.60 -8.43 6.72
CA LEU A 71 -1.15 -8.03 8.06
C LEU A 71 0.18 -7.28 8.01
N TYR A 72 1.15 -7.78 7.24
CA TYR A 72 2.45 -7.13 7.04
C TYR A 72 2.29 -5.72 6.49
N VAL A 73 1.49 -5.57 5.42
CA VAL A 73 1.23 -4.25 4.81
C VAL A 73 0.52 -3.33 5.80
N ARG A 74 -0.42 -3.84 6.62
CA ARG A 74 -1.07 -3.03 7.67
C ARG A 74 -0.07 -2.47 8.67
N VAL A 75 0.80 -3.32 9.22
CA VAL A 75 1.81 -2.90 10.19
C VAL A 75 2.74 -1.86 9.57
N LEU A 76 3.20 -2.09 8.34
CA LEU A 76 4.07 -1.17 7.64
C LEU A 76 3.41 0.21 7.42
N LEU A 77 2.13 0.23 7.06
CA LEU A 77 1.38 1.49 6.92
C LEU A 77 1.11 2.19 8.24
N GLU A 78 0.80 1.45 9.31
CA GLU A 78 0.64 2.03 10.66
C GLU A 78 1.92 2.73 11.10
N VAL A 79 3.07 2.08 10.92
CA VAL A 79 4.39 2.69 11.20
C VAL A 79 4.62 3.92 10.34
N LEU A 80 4.32 3.85 9.04
CA LEU A 80 4.49 4.98 8.13
C LEU A 80 3.62 6.17 8.54
N ILE A 81 2.34 5.94 8.84
CA ILE A 81 1.41 6.97 9.34
C ILE A 81 1.92 7.55 10.66
N ALA A 82 2.42 6.72 11.58
CA ALA A 82 2.95 7.18 12.86
C ALA A 82 4.14 8.13 12.68
N ILE A 83 5.10 7.79 11.81
CA ILE A 83 6.24 8.65 11.49
C ILE A 83 5.78 9.98 10.92
N PHE A 84 4.87 9.95 9.95
CA PHE A 84 4.35 11.18 9.34
C PHE A 84 3.59 12.06 10.33
N ARG A 85 2.80 11.46 11.22
CA ARG A 85 2.10 12.18 12.29
C ARG A 85 3.06 12.85 13.27
N VAL A 86 4.19 12.21 13.57
CA VAL A 86 5.26 12.81 14.38
C VAL A 86 5.90 13.98 13.65
N ALA A 87 6.24 13.83 12.36
CA ALA A 87 6.82 14.90 11.56
C ALA A 87 5.91 16.14 11.49
N GLU A 88 4.61 15.94 11.29
CA GLU A 88 3.60 17.01 11.28
C GLU A 88 3.50 17.71 12.65
N SER A 89 3.54 16.93 13.74
CA SER A 89 3.52 17.46 15.11
C SER A 89 4.75 18.32 15.40
N VAL A 90 5.93 17.91 14.93
CA VAL A 90 7.19 18.68 15.09
C VAL A 90 7.14 19.99 14.28
N SER A 91 6.66 19.94 13.04
CA SER A 91 6.50 21.15 12.19
C SER A 91 5.58 22.18 12.84
N ARG A 92 4.46 21.75 13.44
CA ARG A 92 3.53 22.62 14.18
C ARG A 92 4.15 23.30 15.40
N ILE A 93 5.06 22.61 16.10
CA ILE A 93 5.75 23.17 17.27
C ILE A 93 6.85 24.17 16.85
N ALA A 94 7.49 23.93 15.70
CA ALA A 94 8.59 24.76 15.20
C ALA A 94 8.15 26.13 14.65
N ASN A 95 6.87 26.34 14.32
CA ASN A 95 6.35 27.61 13.79
C ASN A 95 5.15 28.17 14.59
N PRO A 96 5.36 28.67 15.83
CA PRO A 96 4.29 29.18 16.68
C PRO A 96 3.80 30.61 16.35
N SER A 97 4.43 31.34 15.41
CA SER A 97 4.27 32.80 15.23
C SER A 97 3.27 33.28 14.16
N GLY A 98 2.43 32.39 13.61
CA GLY A 98 1.44 32.76 12.58
C GLY A 98 0.05 33.16 13.11
N GLN A 99 -0.14 33.27 14.43
CA GLN A 99 -1.40 33.65 15.06
C GLN A 99 -1.20 34.92 15.90
N SER A 100 -1.18 36.07 15.23
CA SER A 100 -1.40 37.39 15.83
C SER A 100 -1.96 38.32 14.78
#